data_AF-A0A7W7K453-F1
#
_entry.id   AF-A0A7W7K453-F1
#
_cell.length_a   1.000
_cell.length_b   1.000
_cell.length_c   1.000
_cell.angle_alpha   90.00
_cell.angle_beta   90.00
_cell.angle_gamma   90.00
#
_symmetry.space_group_name_H-M   'P 1'
#
loop_
_entity.id
_entity.type
_entity.pdbx_description
1 polymer ?
#
loop_
_entity_poly.entity_id
_entity_poly.type
_entity_poly.pdbx_seq_one_letter_code
_entity_poly.pdbx_strand_id
1 'polypeptide(L)' 'MDLNYLLYRHQVSLVRARDAASSEARCAHQGLVRGYARRIAELRDALDAPLPMVASL' A
#
# COMPACT_ATOMS: atom_id res chain seq x y z
N MET A 1 9.07 -5.19 -2.04
CA MET A 1 7.87 -5.28 -2.88
C MET A 1 7.85 -4.03 -3.74
N ASP A 2 7.60 -4.15 -5.04
CA ASP A 2 7.47 -2.98 -5.91
C ASP A 2 6.09 -2.31 -5.79
N LEU A 3 5.95 -1.16 -6.43
CA LEU A 3 4.73 -0.36 -6.43
C LEU A 3 3.56 -1.10 -7.10
N ASN A 4 3.80 -1.85 -8.18
CA ASN A 4 2.76 -2.58 -8.91
C ASN A 4 2.15 -3.68 -8.03
N TYR A 5 2.99 -4.47 -7.35
CA TYR A 5 2.56 -5.46 -6.39
C TYR A 5 1.66 -4.85 -5.30
N LEU A 6 2.07 -3.71 -4.72
CA LEU A 6 1.30 -3.05 -3.68
C LEU A 6 -0.05 -2.53 -4.19
N LEU A 7 -0.08 -1.94 -5.39
CA LEU A 7 -1.31 -1.47 -6.03
C LEU A 7 -2.27 -2.63 -6.33
N TYR A 8 -1.76 -3.73 -6.90
CA TYR A 8 -2.53 -4.93 -7.17
C TYR A 8 -3.16 -5.48 -5.89
N ARG A 9 -2.38 -5.63 -4.82
CA ARG A 9 -2.87 -6.15 -3.53
C ARG A 9 -3.86 -5.21 -2.84
N HIS A 10 -3.66 -3.91 -2.96
CA HIS A 10 -4.61 -2.90 -2.49
C HIS A 10 -5.97 -3.06 -3.21
N GLN A 11 -5.96 -3.16 -4.54
CA GLN A 11 -7.18 -3.30 -5.34
C GLN A 11 -7.91 -4.62 -5.05
N VAL A 12 -7.20 -5.74 -4.96
CA VAL A 12 -7.80 -7.02 -4.55
C VAL A 12 -8.43 -6.92 -3.17
N SER A 13 -7.79 -6.23 -2.23
CA SER A 13 -8.32 -6.07 -0.87
C SER A 13 -9.56 -5.17 -0.83
N LEU A 14 -9.64 -4.16 -1.70
CA LEU A 14 -10.85 -3.33 -1.87
C LEU A 14 -12.02 -4.17 -2.39
N VAL A 15 -11.81 -4.96 -3.43
CA VAL A 15 -12.86 -5.83 -4.00
C VAL A 15 -13.33 -6.82 -2.93
N ARG A 16 -12.40 -7.46 -2.21
CA ARG A 16 -12.75 -8.39 -1.13
C ARG A 16 -13.48 -7.72 0.04
N ALA A 17 -13.14 -6.48 0.41
CA ALA A 17 -13.86 -5.74 1.43
C ALA A 17 -15.31 -5.43 1.00
N ARG A 18 -15.50 -5.07 -0.27
CA ARG A 18 -16.82 -4.82 -0.85
C ARG A 18 -17.67 -6.09 -0.87
N ASP A 19 -17.08 -7.20 -1.29
CA ASP A 19 -17.77 -8.47 -1.54
C ASP A 19 -17.79 -9.39 -0.29
N ALA A 20 -17.32 -8.91 0.86
CA ALA A 20 -17.25 -9.68 2.10
C ALA A 20 -18.64 -10.07 2.62
N ALA A 21 -18.83 -11.36 2.85
CA ALA A 21 -20.08 -11.94 3.37
C ALA A 21 -20.35 -11.60 4.85
N SER A 22 -19.33 -11.23 5.63
CA SER A 22 -19.47 -10.88 7.04
C SER A 22 -18.80 -9.55 7.40
N SER A 23 -19.21 -8.99 8.53
CA SER A 23 -18.68 -7.73 9.04
C SER A 23 -17.21 -7.84 9.44
N GLU A 24 -16.82 -9.00 9.97
CA GLU A 24 -15.48 -9.35 10.41
C GLU A 24 -14.54 -9.48 9.21
N ALA A 25 -14.98 -10.19 8.16
CA ALA A 25 -14.23 -10.31 6.92
C ALA A 25 -14.05 -8.94 6.24
N ARG A 26 -15.11 -8.12 6.22
CA ARG A 26 -15.03 -6.73 5.73
C ARG A 26 -14.00 -5.92 6.50
N CYS A 27 -14.04 -5.97 7.84
CA CYS A 27 -13.11 -5.26 8.71
C CYS A 27 -11.66 -5.71 8.47
N ALA A 28 -11.41 -7.01 8.36
CA ALA A 28 -10.09 -7.56 8.07
C ALA A 28 -9.56 -7.07 6.71
N HIS A 29 -10.37 -7.12 5.66
CA HIS A 29 -9.99 -6.63 4.34
C HIS A 29 -9.76 -5.12 4.32
N GLN A 30 -10.56 -4.33 5.03
CA GLN A 30 -10.32 -2.89 5.20
C GLN A 30 -9.00 -2.61 5.93
N GLY A 31 -8.62 -3.45 6.91
CA GLY A 31 -7.30 -3.39 7.54
C GLY A 31 -6.16 -3.58 6.54
N LEU A 32 -6.31 -4.54 5.63
CA LEU A 32 -5.34 -4.76 4.54
C LEU A 32 -5.28 -3.57 3.58
N VAL A 33 -6.43 -3.01 3.19
CA VAL A 33 -6.50 -1.80 2.34
C VAL A 33 -5.69 -0.67 2.97
N ARG A 34 -5.91 -0.36 4.26
CA ARG A 34 -5.15 0.68 4.99
C ARG A 34 -3.66 0.37 5.03
N GLY A 35 -3.28 -0.88 5.30
CA GLY A 35 -1.89 -1.30 5.34
C GLY A 35 -1.17 -1.17 3.99
N TYR A 36 -1.84 -1.49 2.88
CA TYR A 36 -1.27 -1.29 1.54
C TYR A 36 -1.21 0.18 1.16
N ALA A 37 -2.24 0.97 1.46
CA ALA A 37 -2.23 2.41 1.20
C ALA A 37 -1.05 3.10 1.89
N ARG A 38 -0.77 2.74 3.16
CA ARG A 38 0.40 3.23 3.89
C ARG A 38 1.71 2.89 3.20
N ARG A 39 1.91 1.62 2.82
CA ARG A 39 3.15 1.18 2.14
C ARG A 39 3.34 1.81 0.77
N ILE A 40 2.24 2.07 0.05
CA ILE A 40 2.27 2.79 -1.22
C ILE A 40 2.77 4.22 -1.00
N ALA A 41 2.25 4.92 0.02
CA ALA A 41 2.74 6.25 0.36
C ALA A 41 4.22 6.25 0.73
N GLU A 42 4.63 5.36 1.66
CA GLU A 42 6.03 5.22 2.08
C GLU A 42 6.98 4.94 0.88
N LEU A 43 6.54 4.10 -0.07
CA LEU A 43 7.36 3.80 -1.26
C LEU A 43 7.40 4.98 -2.23
N ARG A 44 6.30 5.72 -2.41
CA ARG A 44 6.28 6.92 -3.26
C ARG A 44 7.18 8.00 -2.69
N ASP A 45 7.10 8.24 -1.39
CA ASP A 45 7.97 9.19 -0.70
C ASP A 45 9.45 8.80 -0.85
N ALA A 46 9.76 7.50 -0.77
CA ALA A 46 11.12 7.01 -0.98
C ALA A 46 11.61 7.13 -2.44
N LEU A 47 10.71 7.05 -3.42
CA LEU A 47 11.03 7.26 -4.84
C LEU A 47 11.21 8.75 -5.17
N ASP A 48 10.45 9.62 -4.51
CA ASP A 48 10.53 11.08 -4.66
C ASP A 48 11.62 11.72 -3.78
N ALA A 49 12.22 10.95 -2.86
CA ALA A 49 13.31 11.42 -2.03
C ALA A 49 14.51 11.78 -2.90
N PRO A 50 15.08 13.00 -2.77
CA PRO A 50 16.30 13.35 -3.46
C PRO A 50 17.39 12.36 -3.04
N LEU A 51 18.11 11.80 -4.03
CA LEU A 51 19.31 11.00 -3.78
C LEU A 51 20.18 11.74 -2.77
N PRO A 52 20.81 11.05 -1.79
CA PRO A 52 21.73 11.72 -0.88
C PRO A 52 22.74 12.44 -1.75
N MET A 53 22.72 13.78 -1.70
CA MET A 53 23.72 14.58 -2.37
C MET A 53 25.05 14.05 -1.86
N VAL A 54 25.79 13.40 -2.76
CA VAL A 54 27.17 13.02 -2.52
C VAL A 54 27.87 14.29 -2.07
N ALA A 55 28.14 14.37 -0.77
CA ALA A 55 29.02 15.36 -0.21
C ALA A 55 30.41 15.02 -0.75
N SER A 56 30.69 15.53 -1.95
CA SER A 56 32.04 15.58 -2.49
C SER A 56 32.81 16.52 -1.58
N LEU A 57 33.62 15.93 -0.69
CA LEU A 57 34.79 16.57 -0.09
C LEU A 57 35.97 16.46 -1.06
#